data_AF-A0A382ZAZ6-F1
#
_entry.id   AF-A0A382ZAZ6-F1
#
_cell.length_a   1.000
_cell.length_b   1.000
_cell.length_c   1.000
_cell.angle_alpha   90.00
_cell.angle_beta   90.00
_cell.angle_gamma   90.00
#
_symmetry.space_group_name_H-M   'P 1'
#
loop_
_entity.id
_entity.type
_entity.pdbx_description
1 polymer ?
#
loop_
_entity_poly.entity_id
_entity_poly.type
_entity_poly.pdbx_seq_one_letter_code
_entity_poly.pdbx_strand_id
1 'polypeptide(L)'
;VLKKTITIIAFLSFFVAISSISPVFASSQLEVTIDPNSDTAIAKMVYQRSINVDYSDGGKLAETMNGKYEKIEFSADSSNPSIQSLISKINSYVLSKGSQAQVTDLSLDYKSVLTGRATSMSVDYSVTLHPTIHNFVIKQGSGNAPTLLDVDWRGFGVIGPVVINTPAYGNVEINLPISSFERFTPSLALSLKASDAAELLSTRLMDGDEIKAQPIGNWHFLFDPTGIGADA
;
A
#
# COMPACT_ATOMS: atom_id res chain seq x y z
N VAL A 1 -11.46 -4.25 33.91
CA VAL A 1 -12.24 -4.53 32.68
C VAL A 1 -11.27 -5.02 31.63
N LEU A 2 -11.44 -6.24 31.13
CA LEU A 2 -10.56 -6.83 30.12
C LEU A 2 -10.75 -6.04 28.81
N LYS A 3 -9.72 -5.32 28.35
CA LYS A 3 -9.76 -4.66 27.03
C LYS A 3 -9.78 -5.76 25.97
N LYS A 4 -10.94 -5.99 25.35
CA LYS A 4 -11.06 -6.90 24.21
C LYS A 4 -10.58 -6.15 22.98
N THR A 5 -9.33 -6.41 22.60
CA THR A 5 -8.70 -5.92 21.38
C THR A 5 -8.94 -6.95 20.27
N ILE A 6 -9.43 -6.52 19.11
CA ILE A 6 -9.69 -7.39 17.95
C ILE A 6 -8.69 -7.04 16.84
N THR A 7 -8.02 -8.06 16.27
CA THR A 7 -7.08 -7.91 15.14
C THR A 7 -7.58 -8.69 13.93
N ILE A 8 -7.60 -8.05 12.76
CA ILE A 8 -7.95 -8.68 11.46
C ILE A 8 -6.79 -8.57 10.51
N ILE A 9 -6.64 -9.57 9.63
CA ILE A 9 -5.76 -9.53 8.46
C ILE A 9 -6.58 -9.84 7.21
N ALA A 10 -6.61 -8.92 6.25
CA ALA A 10 -7.11 -9.13 4.90
C ALA A 10 -5.96 -9.03 3.90
N PHE A 11 -5.93 -9.89 2.89
CA PHE A 11 -4.89 -9.90 1.86
C PHE A 11 -5.50 -10.13 0.49
N LEU A 12 -4.97 -9.42 -0.51
CA LEU A 12 -5.31 -9.58 -1.91
C LEU A 12 -4.01 -9.76 -2.72
N SER A 13 -4.04 -10.64 -3.71
CA SER A 13 -2.95 -10.84 -4.65
C SER A 13 -3.47 -11.02 -6.06
N PHE A 14 -2.83 -10.38 -7.04
CA PHE A 14 -3.16 -10.52 -8.45
C PHE A 14 -1.92 -10.60 -9.33
N PHE A 15 -2.15 -11.06 -10.57
CA PHE A 15 -1.13 -11.36 -11.55
C PHE A 15 -1.45 -10.71 -12.91
N VAL A 16 -0.49 -10.02 -13.52
CA VAL A 16 -0.64 -9.41 -14.87
C VAL A 16 0.51 -9.84 -15.77
N ALA A 17 0.19 -10.27 -17.00
CA ALA A 17 1.16 -10.56 -18.06
C ALA A 17 0.98 -9.58 -19.23
N ILE A 18 2.08 -8.94 -19.66
CA ILE A 18 2.12 -8.07 -20.84
C ILE A 18 3.30 -8.55 -21.70
N SER A 19 3.18 -8.59 -23.02
CA SER A 19 4.17 -9.22 -23.90
C SER A 19 5.62 -8.73 -23.76
N SER A 20 5.83 -7.51 -23.23
CA SER A 20 7.15 -6.90 -23.01
C SER A 20 7.65 -6.93 -21.56
N ILE A 21 6.80 -7.29 -20.59
CA ILE A 21 7.18 -7.45 -19.18
C ILE A 21 6.70 -8.81 -18.69
N SER A 22 7.64 -9.57 -18.14
CA SER A 22 7.36 -10.83 -17.46
C SER A 22 6.36 -10.62 -16.32
N PRO A 23 5.81 -11.73 -15.78
CA PRO A 23 4.90 -11.71 -14.67
C PRO A 23 5.00 -10.55 -13.65
N VAL A 24 3.95 -9.71 -13.55
CA VAL A 24 3.80 -8.71 -12.47
C VAL A 24 2.94 -9.30 -11.37
N PHE A 25 3.50 -9.32 -10.17
CA PHE A 25 2.77 -9.69 -8.95
C PHE A 25 2.49 -8.44 -8.15
N ALA A 26 1.27 -8.27 -7.68
CA ALA A 26 0.94 -7.21 -6.75
C ALA A 26 0.06 -7.75 -5.64
N SER A 27 0.28 -7.23 -4.44
CA SER A 27 -0.54 -7.55 -3.29
C SER A 27 -0.81 -6.34 -2.42
N SER A 28 -1.92 -6.42 -1.70
CA SER A 28 -2.32 -5.43 -0.70
C SER A 28 -2.84 -6.16 0.52
N GLN A 29 -2.32 -5.79 1.68
CA GLN A 29 -2.67 -6.36 2.96
C GLN A 29 -3.16 -5.26 3.90
N LEU A 30 -4.25 -5.51 4.60
CA LEU A 30 -4.73 -4.67 5.68
C LEU A 30 -4.73 -5.49 6.97
N GLU A 31 -3.98 -5.03 7.95
CA GLU A 31 -4.07 -5.47 9.33
C GLU A 31 -4.65 -4.32 10.17
N VAL A 32 -5.73 -4.56 10.92
CA VAL A 32 -6.32 -3.52 11.78
C VAL A 32 -6.51 -4.05 13.18
N THR A 33 -6.18 -3.21 14.16
CA THR A 33 -6.54 -3.38 15.55
C THR A 33 -7.52 -2.30 16.01
N ILE A 34 -8.70 -2.70 16.46
CA ILE A 34 -9.77 -1.79 16.93
C ILE A 34 -10.03 -2.04 18.43
N ASP A 35 -10.05 -0.97 19.23
CA ASP A 35 -10.63 -0.98 20.57
C ASP A 35 -12.10 -0.54 20.45
N PRO A 36 -13.09 -1.41 20.72
CA PRO A 36 -14.51 -1.08 20.56
C PRO A 36 -14.99 0.03 21.51
N ASN A 37 -14.19 0.41 22.50
CA ASN A 37 -14.49 1.51 23.43
C ASN A 37 -13.76 2.81 23.06
N SER A 38 -13.04 2.82 21.93
CA SER A 38 -12.30 3.98 21.44
C SER A 38 -12.72 4.34 20.02
N ASP A 39 -12.71 5.62 19.71
CA ASP A 39 -12.79 6.12 18.33
C ASP A 39 -11.38 6.26 17.74
N THR A 40 -10.49 5.31 18.08
CA THR A 40 -9.12 5.22 17.59
C THR A 40 -8.86 3.79 17.13
N ALA A 41 -8.35 3.64 15.91
CA ALA A 41 -7.87 2.38 15.37
C ALA A 41 -6.41 2.52 14.99
N ILE A 42 -5.62 1.48 15.28
CA ILE A 42 -4.24 1.36 14.82
C ILE A 42 -4.26 0.33 13.70
N ALA A 43 -3.83 0.73 12.51
CA ALA A 43 -3.78 -0.17 11.38
C ALA A 43 -2.35 -0.33 10.87
N LYS A 44 -2.14 -1.36 10.07
CA LYS A 44 -0.95 -1.60 9.27
C LYS A 44 -1.39 -2.00 7.88
N MET A 45 -0.87 -1.31 6.87
CA MET A 45 -1.23 -1.54 5.47
C MET A 45 0.01 -1.80 4.67
N VAL A 46 0.06 -2.95 4.01
CA VAL A 46 1.23 -3.38 3.24
C VAL A 46 0.85 -3.45 1.77
N TYR A 47 1.55 -2.70 0.94
CA TYR A 47 1.44 -2.76 -0.51
C TYR A 47 2.73 -3.32 -1.06
N GLN A 48 2.65 -4.44 -1.78
CA GLN A 48 3.81 -5.06 -2.41
C GLN A 48 3.59 -5.18 -3.90
N ARG A 49 4.66 -5.01 -4.66
CA ARG A 49 4.65 -5.28 -6.10
C ARG A 49 6.00 -5.83 -6.52
N SER A 50 6.00 -6.81 -7.40
CA SER A 50 7.19 -7.31 -8.09
C SER A 50 6.96 -7.14 -9.58
N ILE A 51 7.86 -6.42 -10.24
CA ILE A 51 7.84 -6.22 -11.68
C ILE A 51 9.04 -6.93 -12.27
N ASN A 52 8.79 -7.89 -13.15
CA ASN A 52 9.82 -8.68 -13.81
C ASN A 52 9.97 -8.21 -15.26
N VAL A 53 11.21 -8.02 -15.69
CA VAL A 53 11.54 -7.72 -17.08
C VAL A 53 12.37 -8.88 -17.62
N ASP A 54 11.89 -9.50 -18.68
CA ASP A 54 12.60 -10.56 -19.38
C ASP A 54 13.46 -9.96 -20.50
N TYR A 55 14.66 -10.48 -20.64
CA TYR A 55 15.56 -10.19 -21.76
C TYR A 55 16.33 -11.45 -22.14
N SER A 56 15.64 -12.58 -22.23
CA SER A 56 16.23 -13.87 -22.59
C SER A 56 16.93 -13.85 -23.94
N ASP A 57 16.52 -12.95 -24.83
CA ASP A 57 17.12 -12.72 -26.15
C ASP A 57 18.50 -12.02 -26.08
N GLY A 58 18.92 -11.62 -24.87
CA GLY A 58 20.25 -11.09 -24.58
C GLY A 58 20.41 -9.60 -24.89
N GLY A 59 21.57 -9.26 -25.43
CA GLY A 59 21.94 -7.87 -25.76
C GLY A 59 22.46 -7.06 -24.57
N LYS A 60 22.62 -5.75 -24.79
CA LYS A 60 23.29 -4.84 -23.83
C LYS A 60 22.59 -4.78 -22.46
N LEU A 61 21.28 -5.01 -22.42
CA LEU A 61 20.53 -5.07 -21.17
C LEU A 61 20.98 -6.26 -20.31
N ALA A 62 21.12 -7.44 -20.91
CA ALA A 62 21.61 -8.64 -20.23
C ALA A 62 23.03 -8.44 -19.66
N GLU A 63 23.92 -7.83 -20.45
CA GLU A 63 25.29 -7.52 -20.02
C GLU A 63 25.34 -6.53 -18.85
N THR A 64 24.47 -5.50 -18.87
CA THR A 64 24.47 -4.43 -17.86
C THR A 64 23.78 -4.85 -16.56
N MET A 65 22.81 -5.77 -16.66
CA MET A 65 21.98 -6.16 -15.53
C MET A 65 22.48 -7.39 -14.80
N ASN A 66 23.27 -8.25 -15.43
CA ASN A 66 23.74 -9.48 -14.78
C ASN A 66 24.54 -9.19 -13.50
N GLY A 67 24.01 -9.64 -12.35
CA GLY A 67 24.61 -9.41 -11.04
C GLY A 67 24.39 -8.01 -10.46
N LYS A 68 23.65 -7.13 -11.14
CA LYS A 68 23.33 -5.80 -10.63
C LYS A 68 22.36 -5.88 -9.45
N TYR A 69 22.65 -5.16 -8.39
CA TYR A 69 21.82 -5.07 -7.20
C TYR A 69 21.77 -3.61 -6.72
N GLU A 70 20.57 -3.07 -6.59
CA GLU A 70 20.34 -1.72 -6.07
C GLU A 70 19.23 -1.75 -5.02
N LYS A 71 19.34 -0.93 -3.97
CA LYS A 71 18.35 -0.89 -2.90
C LYS A 71 18.12 0.53 -2.38
N ILE A 72 16.86 0.88 -2.20
CA ILE A 72 16.40 2.01 -1.38
C ILE A 72 15.56 1.44 -0.25
N GLU A 73 15.89 1.81 0.99
CA GLU A 73 15.17 1.35 2.18
C GLU A 73 15.22 2.45 3.24
N PHE A 74 14.07 2.91 3.70
CA PHE A 74 13.98 3.94 4.74
C PHE A 74 12.65 3.86 5.49
N SER A 75 12.63 4.48 6.67
CA SER A 75 11.40 4.74 7.42
C SER A 75 11.25 6.25 7.65
N ALA A 76 10.01 6.71 7.79
CA ALA A 76 9.67 8.08 8.12
C ALA A 76 8.38 8.13 8.93
N ASP A 77 8.22 9.14 9.77
CA ASP A 77 7.04 9.35 10.61
C ASP A 77 6.49 10.77 10.46
N SER A 78 5.41 11.07 11.18
CA SER A 78 4.74 12.37 11.20
C SER A 78 5.61 13.58 11.54
N SER A 79 6.82 13.40 12.10
CA SER A 79 7.78 14.51 12.26
C SER A 79 8.33 15.00 10.91
N ASN A 80 8.24 14.19 9.86
CA ASN A 80 8.63 14.53 8.50
C ASN A 80 7.50 15.28 7.76
N PRO A 81 7.73 16.49 7.21
CA PRO A 81 6.72 17.24 6.46
C PRO A 81 6.14 16.50 5.25
N SER A 82 6.91 15.63 4.59
CA SER A 82 6.41 14.79 3.50
C SER A 82 5.39 13.76 3.98
N ILE A 83 5.49 13.30 5.23
CA ILE A 83 4.51 12.39 5.83
C ILE A 83 3.22 13.14 6.19
N GLN A 84 3.31 14.38 6.66
CA GLN A 84 2.12 15.23 6.83
C GLN A 84 1.38 15.49 5.51
N SER A 85 2.13 15.68 4.42
CA SER A 85 1.55 15.77 3.08
C SER A 85 0.88 14.46 2.65
N LEU A 86 1.49 13.30 2.97
CA LEU A 86 0.91 11.99 2.72
C LEU A 86 -0.39 11.78 3.52
N ILE A 87 -0.42 12.11 4.81
CA ILE A 87 -1.64 12.10 5.64
C ILE A 87 -2.74 12.92 4.98
N SER A 88 -2.42 14.13 4.51
CA SER A 88 -3.39 15.02 3.86
C SER A 88 -3.97 14.39 2.57
N LYS A 89 -3.13 13.72 1.77
CA LYS A 89 -3.57 13.01 0.55
C LYS A 89 -4.45 11.81 0.88
N ILE A 90 -4.07 11.02 1.89
CA ILE A 90 -4.88 9.89 2.36
C ILE A 90 -6.24 10.37 2.83
N ASN A 91 -6.29 11.41 3.68
CA ASN A 91 -7.56 11.95 4.19
C ASN A 91 -8.44 12.49 3.06
N SER A 92 -7.84 13.14 2.06
CA SER A 92 -8.57 13.59 0.87
C SER A 92 -9.15 12.41 0.08
N TYR A 93 -8.39 11.31 -0.04
CA TYR A 93 -8.84 10.09 -0.70
C TYR A 93 -9.98 9.41 0.06
N VAL A 94 -9.81 9.18 1.36
CA VAL A 94 -10.80 8.58 2.25
C VAL A 94 -12.11 9.37 2.21
N LEU A 95 -12.04 10.70 2.28
CA LEU A 95 -13.20 11.58 2.14
C LEU A 95 -13.88 11.43 0.77
N SER A 96 -13.10 11.37 -0.32
CA SER A 96 -13.65 11.16 -1.67
C SER A 96 -14.36 9.80 -1.84
N LYS A 97 -14.05 8.84 -0.97
CA LYS A 97 -14.69 7.51 -0.92
C LYS A 97 -15.90 7.46 0.02
N GLY A 98 -16.32 8.60 0.58
CA GLY A 98 -17.51 8.74 1.43
C GLY A 98 -17.26 8.51 2.93
N SER A 99 -16.02 8.30 3.34
CA SER A 99 -15.66 8.04 4.74
C SER A 99 -15.38 9.34 5.50
N GLN A 100 -15.87 9.43 6.73
CA GLN A 100 -15.58 10.48 7.70
C GLN A 100 -14.31 10.20 8.53
N ALA A 101 -13.77 8.98 8.47
CA ALA A 101 -12.55 8.63 9.18
C ALA A 101 -11.36 9.51 8.79
N GLN A 102 -10.47 9.77 9.74
CA GLN A 102 -9.31 10.64 9.57
C GLN A 102 -8.04 9.97 10.11
N VAL A 103 -6.99 10.03 9.32
CA VAL A 103 -5.63 9.72 9.76
C VAL A 103 -5.05 10.93 10.46
N THR A 104 -4.62 10.77 11.70
CA THR A 104 -4.00 11.84 12.52
C THR A 104 -2.51 11.64 12.71
N ASP A 105 -2.04 10.41 12.58
CA ASP A 105 -0.63 10.04 12.69
C ASP A 105 -0.30 8.92 11.71
N LEU A 106 0.93 8.88 11.23
CA LEU A 106 1.39 7.91 10.25
C LEU A 106 2.89 7.67 10.41
N SER A 107 3.28 6.40 10.50
CA SER A 107 4.64 5.98 10.13
C SER A 107 4.63 5.16 8.86
N LEU A 108 5.75 5.19 8.15
CA LEU A 108 5.95 4.60 6.84
C LEU A 108 7.27 3.83 6.86
N ASP A 109 7.24 2.60 6.35
CA ASP A 109 8.43 1.87 5.92
C ASP A 109 8.37 1.68 4.40
N TYR A 110 9.45 2.05 3.71
CA TYR A 110 9.56 1.91 2.26
C TYR A 110 10.77 1.08 1.88
N LYS A 111 10.59 0.21 0.88
CA LYS A 111 11.67 -0.55 0.26
C LYS A 111 11.45 -0.71 -1.23
N SER A 112 12.51 -0.52 -2.01
CA SER A 112 12.60 -0.89 -3.42
C SER A 112 13.94 -1.56 -3.69
N VAL A 113 13.91 -2.76 -4.28
CA VAL A 113 15.09 -3.56 -4.58
C VAL A 113 15.08 -3.93 -6.05
N LEU A 114 16.14 -3.58 -6.78
CA LEU A 114 16.38 -4.08 -8.12
C LEU A 114 17.37 -5.23 -8.06
N THR A 115 17.01 -6.36 -8.65
CA THR A 115 17.86 -7.54 -8.79
C THR A 115 17.97 -7.92 -10.26
N GLY A 116 19.13 -7.74 -10.85
CA GLY A 116 19.43 -8.15 -12.22
C GLY A 116 20.12 -9.52 -12.29
N ARG A 117 19.77 -10.30 -13.30
CA ARG A 117 20.24 -11.67 -13.55
C ARG A 117 20.72 -11.76 -15.00
N ALA A 118 21.20 -12.93 -15.42
CA ALA A 118 21.72 -13.10 -16.77
C ALA A 118 20.67 -12.87 -17.87
N THR A 119 19.41 -13.22 -17.61
CA THR A 119 18.32 -13.19 -18.61
C THR A 119 17.08 -12.43 -18.18
N SER A 120 17.06 -11.91 -16.94
CA SER A 120 15.90 -11.21 -16.40
C SER A 120 16.26 -10.30 -15.23
N MET A 121 15.41 -9.33 -14.94
CA MET A 121 15.49 -8.55 -13.71
C MET A 121 14.16 -8.49 -12.98
N SER A 122 14.22 -8.23 -11.68
CA SER A 122 13.06 -7.85 -10.88
C SER A 122 13.27 -6.47 -10.26
N VAL A 123 12.19 -5.72 -10.09
CA VAL A 123 12.12 -4.64 -9.11
C VAL A 123 10.99 -4.95 -8.14
N ASP A 124 11.37 -5.10 -6.87
CA ASP A 124 10.51 -5.52 -5.78
C ASP A 124 10.26 -4.31 -4.86
N TYR A 125 8.99 -3.95 -4.71
CA TYR A 125 8.50 -2.79 -3.96
C TYR A 125 7.75 -3.25 -2.72
N SER A 126 7.92 -2.51 -1.62
CA SER A 126 7.13 -2.66 -0.40
C SER A 126 6.90 -1.28 0.23
N VAL A 127 5.62 -0.91 0.38
CA VAL A 127 5.18 0.27 1.12
C VAL A 127 4.38 -0.23 2.31
N THR A 128 4.85 0.01 3.54
CA THR A 128 4.10 -0.31 4.76
C THR A 128 3.70 0.98 5.46
N LEU A 129 2.40 1.21 5.62
CA LEU A 129 1.84 2.32 6.37
C LEU A 129 1.35 1.84 7.73
N HIS A 130 1.62 2.59 8.79
CA HIS A 130 1.06 2.35 10.12
C HIS A 130 0.26 3.59 10.56
N PRO A 131 -0.99 3.75 10.07
CA PRO A 131 -1.81 4.90 10.43
C PRO A 131 -2.47 4.75 11.80
N THR A 132 -2.63 5.88 12.48
CA THR A 132 -3.61 6.07 13.55
C THR A 132 -4.86 6.72 12.95
N ILE A 133 -5.99 6.03 13.04
CA ILE A 133 -7.25 6.41 12.41
C ILE A 133 -8.26 6.79 13.49
N HIS A 134 -8.94 7.91 13.30
CA HIS A 134 -10.01 8.42 14.16
C HIS A 134 -11.30 8.67 13.41
N ASN A 135 -12.36 9.02 14.14
CA ASN A 135 -13.65 9.46 13.62
C ASN A 135 -14.34 8.42 12.73
N PHE A 136 -14.09 7.13 12.95
CA PHE A 136 -14.79 6.06 12.25
C PHE A 136 -16.04 5.61 13.00
N VAL A 137 -16.28 6.09 14.23
CA VAL A 137 -17.56 5.89 14.92
C VAL A 137 -18.56 6.96 14.46
N ILE A 138 -19.60 6.56 13.74
CA ILE A 138 -20.69 7.45 13.29
C ILE A 138 -21.66 7.71 14.45
N LYS A 139 -22.04 6.65 15.17
CA LYS A 139 -22.95 6.74 16.31
C LYS A 139 -22.61 5.68 17.34
N GLN A 140 -22.34 6.11 18.56
CA GLN A 140 -22.15 5.20 19.69
C GLN A 140 -23.46 4.48 20.03
N GLY A 141 -23.37 3.17 20.23
CA GLY A 141 -24.47 2.36 20.73
C GLY A 141 -24.78 2.65 22.20
N SER A 142 -25.99 2.31 22.63
CA SER A 142 -26.37 2.36 24.05
C SER A 142 -27.45 1.33 24.37
N GLY A 143 -27.31 0.63 25.50
CA GLY A 143 -28.19 -0.49 25.85
C GLY A 143 -28.14 -1.58 24.78
N ASN A 144 -29.27 -1.85 24.12
CA ASN A 144 -29.38 -2.82 23.03
C ASN A 144 -29.17 -2.20 21.63
N ALA A 145 -28.93 -0.89 21.53
CA ALA A 145 -28.68 -0.24 20.25
C ALA A 145 -27.21 -0.48 19.82
N PRO A 146 -26.96 -1.02 18.62
CA PRO A 146 -25.59 -1.26 18.14
C PRO A 146 -24.86 0.05 17.82
N THR A 147 -23.53 0.01 17.94
CA THR A 147 -22.65 1.09 17.45
C THR A 147 -22.64 1.09 15.92
N LEU A 148 -22.83 2.26 15.31
CA LEU A 148 -22.72 2.46 13.88
C LEU A 148 -21.32 2.95 13.53
N LEU A 149 -20.67 2.25 12.61
CA LEU A 149 -19.28 2.47 12.25
C LEU A 149 -19.17 2.76 10.75
N ASP A 150 -18.31 3.72 10.44
CA ASP A 150 -17.79 3.96 9.11
C ASP A 150 -16.76 2.87 8.83
N VAL A 151 -16.99 2.13 7.75
CA VAL A 151 -16.13 1.05 7.29
C VAL A 151 -15.54 1.35 5.91
N ASP A 152 -15.82 2.51 5.35
CA ASP A 152 -15.35 2.88 4.01
C ASP A 152 -13.88 3.28 4.01
N TRP A 153 -13.33 3.62 5.18
CA TRP A 153 -11.90 3.89 5.38
C TRP A 153 -10.99 2.69 5.08
N ARG A 154 -11.53 1.46 5.05
CA ARG A 154 -10.78 0.23 4.72
C ARG A 154 -10.18 0.26 3.31
N GLY A 155 -10.76 1.06 2.40
CA GLY A 155 -10.25 1.29 1.05
C GLY A 155 -9.19 2.37 1.06
N PHE A 156 -8.15 2.18 1.84
CA PHE A 156 -7.08 3.16 2.00
C PHE A 156 -6.27 3.25 0.72
N GLY A 157 -5.85 4.45 0.34
CA GLY A 157 -5.11 4.63 -0.90
C GLY A 157 -4.68 6.06 -1.12
N VAL A 158 -3.83 6.26 -2.12
CA VAL A 158 -3.35 7.59 -2.51
C VAL A 158 -3.28 7.69 -4.02
N ILE A 159 -3.91 8.72 -4.58
CA ILE A 159 -3.83 9.00 -6.01
C ILE A 159 -2.57 9.82 -6.31
N GLY A 160 -1.88 9.45 -7.39
CA GLY A 160 -0.76 10.20 -7.93
C GLY A 160 0.55 10.03 -7.14
N PRO A 161 1.58 10.82 -7.47
CA PRO A 161 2.89 10.71 -6.84
C PRO A 161 2.87 10.99 -5.33
N VAL A 162 3.70 10.28 -4.58
CA VAL A 162 4.01 10.51 -3.16
C VAL A 162 5.51 10.60 -2.97
N VAL A 163 6.01 11.83 -2.88
CA VAL A 163 7.43 12.12 -2.72
C VAL A 163 7.78 12.30 -1.24
N ILE A 164 8.65 11.43 -0.73
CA ILE A 164 9.18 11.52 0.63
C ILE A 164 10.59 12.10 0.59
N ASN A 165 10.81 13.19 1.33
CA ASN A 165 12.15 13.70 1.56
C ASN A 165 12.86 12.84 2.61
N THR A 166 14.02 12.32 2.26
CA THR A 166 14.83 11.45 3.11
C THR A 166 16.24 12.00 3.24
N PRO A 167 16.90 11.86 4.40
CA PRO A 167 18.29 12.27 4.55
C PRO A 167 19.25 11.46 3.65
N ALA A 168 19.01 10.16 3.49
CA ALA A 168 19.92 9.26 2.77
C ALA A 168 19.76 9.31 1.26
N TYR A 169 18.55 9.56 0.76
CA TYR A 169 18.22 9.43 -0.66
C TYR A 169 17.67 10.71 -1.30
N GLY A 170 17.55 11.80 -0.53
CA GLY A 170 16.85 13.01 -0.96
C GLY A 170 15.38 12.72 -1.18
N ASN A 171 14.79 13.33 -2.22
CA ASN A 171 13.41 13.07 -2.61
C ASN A 171 13.26 11.68 -3.23
N VAL A 172 12.35 10.87 -2.71
CA VAL A 172 12.02 9.53 -3.22
C VAL A 172 10.54 9.44 -3.51
N GLU A 173 10.19 9.12 -4.75
CA GLU A 173 8.80 8.79 -5.13
C GLU A 173 8.48 7.34 -4.76
N ILE A 174 7.45 7.12 -3.94
CA ILE A 174 7.13 5.80 -3.37
C ILE A 174 5.83 5.17 -3.84
N ASN A 175 5.03 5.86 -4.67
CA ASN A 175 3.72 5.37 -5.10
C ASN A 175 3.70 4.92 -6.57
N LEU A 176 4.57 5.47 -7.42
CA LEU A 176 4.65 5.11 -8.84
C LEU A 176 5.85 4.18 -9.10
N PRO A 177 5.64 2.92 -9.54
CA PRO A 177 6.73 1.97 -9.74
C PRO A 177 7.86 2.48 -10.65
N ILE A 178 7.52 3.23 -11.70
CA ILE A 178 8.50 3.75 -12.67
C ILE A 178 9.65 4.52 -12.01
N SER A 179 9.44 5.15 -10.84
CA SER A 179 10.44 5.96 -10.15
C SER A 179 11.72 5.19 -9.80
N SER A 180 11.59 3.91 -9.45
CA SER A 180 12.75 3.07 -9.12
C SER A 180 13.57 2.74 -10.37
N PHE A 181 12.91 2.52 -11.51
CA PHE A 181 13.61 2.37 -12.78
C PHE A 181 14.32 3.66 -13.19
N GLU A 182 13.67 4.81 -13.05
CA GLU A 182 14.30 6.11 -13.34
C GLU A 182 15.56 6.34 -12.52
N ARG A 183 15.55 5.88 -11.26
CA ARG A 183 16.69 6.04 -10.34
C ARG A 183 17.81 5.04 -10.58
N PHE A 184 17.49 3.76 -10.76
CA PHE A 184 18.49 2.69 -10.85
C PHE A 184 18.99 2.45 -12.29
N THR A 185 18.12 2.65 -13.27
CA THR A 185 18.33 2.32 -14.70
C THR A 185 17.61 3.31 -15.63
N PRO A 186 18.04 4.59 -15.71
CA PRO A 186 17.30 5.63 -16.43
C PRO A 186 17.01 5.30 -17.91
N SER A 187 17.94 4.65 -18.61
CA SER A 187 17.76 4.25 -20.01
C SER A 187 16.66 3.20 -20.20
N LEU A 188 16.57 2.24 -19.26
CA LEU A 188 15.51 1.25 -19.25
C LEU A 188 14.17 1.92 -18.91
N ALA A 189 14.14 2.85 -17.97
CA ALA A 189 12.93 3.60 -17.62
C ALA A 189 12.33 4.33 -18.84
N LEU A 190 13.18 5.00 -19.63
CA LEU A 190 12.77 5.66 -20.87
C LEU A 190 12.16 4.67 -21.86
N SER A 191 12.79 3.50 -22.03
CA SER A 191 12.32 2.46 -22.95
C SER A 191 10.98 1.88 -22.49
N LEU A 192 10.84 1.60 -21.19
CA LEU A 192 9.61 1.07 -20.61
C LEU A 192 8.44 2.06 -20.73
N LYS A 193 8.68 3.36 -20.52
CA LYS A 193 7.67 4.42 -20.72
C LYS A 193 7.19 4.55 -22.16
N ALA A 194 8.01 4.17 -23.13
CA ALA A 194 7.65 4.19 -24.55
C ALA A 194 7.01 2.87 -25.02
N SER A 195 6.84 1.89 -24.12
CA SER A 195 6.28 0.57 -24.41
C SER A 195 4.89 0.41 -23.82
N ASP A 196 4.23 -0.71 -24.13
CA ASP A 196 2.93 -1.09 -23.55
C ASP A 196 2.98 -1.28 -22.02
N ALA A 197 4.17 -1.39 -21.42
CA ALA A 197 4.34 -1.46 -19.97
C ALA A 197 4.14 -0.12 -19.25
N ALA A 198 4.03 0.99 -19.99
CA ALA A 198 3.95 2.33 -19.40
C ALA A 198 2.77 2.50 -18.44
N GLU A 199 1.60 1.95 -18.80
CA GLU A 199 0.40 2.02 -17.96
C GLU A 199 0.60 1.28 -16.63
N LEU A 200 1.14 0.07 -16.69
CA LEU A 200 1.42 -0.74 -15.49
C LEU A 200 2.44 -0.07 -14.57
N LEU A 201 3.48 0.54 -15.15
CA LEU A 201 4.52 1.26 -14.40
C LEU A 201 4.05 2.61 -13.84
N SER A 202 2.93 3.12 -14.35
CA SER A 202 2.25 4.32 -13.84
C SER A 202 1.09 3.99 -12.89
N THR A 203 0.73 2.71 -12.77
CA THR A 203 -0.29 2.27 -11.84
C THR A 203 0.24 2.38 -10.42
N ARG A 204 -0.48 3.12 -9.57
CA ARG A 204 -0.08 3.36 -8.17
C ARG A 204 0.14 2.06 -7.38
N LEU A 205 1.00 2.12 -6.37
CA LEU A 205 1.26 1.04 -5.42
C LEU A 205 0.26 1.05 -4.27
N MET A 206 -0.04 2.21 -3.70
CA MET A 206 -0.97 2.39 -2.59
C MET A 206 -2.42 2.40 -3.09
N ASP A 207 -2.94 1.20 -3.39
CA ASP A 207 -4.31 0.96 -3.82
C ASP A 207 -5.00 -0.13 -2.99
N GLY A 208 -5.84 0.27 -2.04
CA GLY A 208 -6.66 -0.63 -1.22
C GLY A 208 -8.12 -0.74 -1.68
N ASP A 209 -8.49 -0.25 -2.87
CA ASP A 209 -9.90 -0.19 -3.30
C ASP A 209 -10.58 -1.57 -3.31
N GLU A 210 -9.85 -2.62 -3.72
CA GLU A 210 -10.38 -3.97 -3.74
C GLU A 210 -10.53 -4.59 -2.33
N ILE A 211 -9.78 -4.12 -1.33
CA ILE A 211 -9.99 -4.50 0.08
C ILE A 211 -11.32 -3.92 0.57
N LYS A 212 -11.66 -2.68 0.19
CA LYS A 212 -12.98 -2.09 0.46
C LYS A 212 -14.11 -2.86 -0.24
N ALA A 213 -13.88 -3.34 -1.46
CA ALA A 213 -14.88 -4.07 -2.23
C ALA A 213 -15.22 -5.45 -1.65
N GLN A 214 -14.42 -5.98 -0.72
CA GLN A 214 -14.72 -7.24 -0.04
C GLN A 214 -16.04 -7.16 0.74
N PRO A 215 -16.89 -8.21 0.71
CA PRO A 215 -18.17 -8.23 1.43
C PRO A 215 -18.02 -7.86 2.90
N ILE A 216 -18.87 -6.98 3.43
CA ILE A 216 -18.85 -6.54 4.84
C ILE A 216 -19.03 -7.73 5.80
N GLY A 217 -19.65 -8.84 5.36
CA GLY A 217 -19.73 -10.09 6.12
C GLY A 217 -18.36 -10.62 6.57
N ASN A 218 -17.31 -10.42 5.77
CA ASN A 218 -15.92 -10.79 6.12
C ASN A 218 -15.31 -9.88 7.21
N TRP A 219 -16.04 -8.84 7.63
CA TRP A 219 -15.62 -7.81 8.57
C TRP A 219 -16.61 -7.64 9.73
N HIS A 220 -17.76 -8.33 9.72
CA HIS A 220 -18.86 -8.13 10.66
C HIS A 220 -18.46 -8.34 12.12
N PHE A 221 -17.49 -9.24 12.37
CA PHE A 221 -16.95 -9.52 13.70
C PHE A 221 -16.06 -8.40 14.28
N LEU A 222 -15.66 -7.40 13.49
CA LEU A 222 -15.05 -6.17 14.03
C LEU A 222 -16.00 -5.37 14.91
N PHE A 223 -17.29 -5.55 14.67
CA PHE A 223 -18.34 -4.63 15.11
C PHE A 223 -19.40 -5.33 15.97
N ASP A 224 -19.24 -6.64 16.19
CA ASP A 224 -20.08 -7.42 17.10
C ASP A 224 -19.46 -7.47 18.50
N PRO A 225 -20.03 -6.73 19.49
CA PRO A 225 -19.54 -6.74 20.87
C PRO A 225 -19.78 -8.07 21.60
N THR A 226 -20.59 -8.99 21.04
CA THR A 226 -20.90 -10.28 21.65
C THR A 226 -19.80 -11.32 21.41
N GLY A 227 -18.99 -11.16 20.37
CA GLY A 227 -17.92 -12.11 20.02
C GLY A 227 -18.42 -13.49 19.58
N ILE A 228 -19.67 -13.59 19.13
CA ILE A 228 -20.17 -14.81 18.49
C ILE A 228 -19.58 -14.82 17.09
N GLY A 229 -18.47 -15.54 16.92
CA GLY A 229 -18.00 -15.92 15.58
C GLY A 229 -19.17 -16.60 14.87
N ALA A 230 -19.59 -16.06 13.73
CA ALA A 230 -20.45 -16.83 12.85
C ALA A 230 -19.63 -18.04 12.42
N ASP A 231 -19.95 -19.21 12.99
CA ASP A 231 -19.57 -20.48 12.39
C ASP A 231 -20.17 -20.49 10.97
N ALA A 232 -19.31 -20.35 9.96
CA ALA A 232 -19.63 -20.58 8.56
C ALA A 232 -18.46 -21.31 7.91
#